data_AF-A0A535GN41-F1
#
_entry.id   AF-A0A535GN41-F1
#
_cell.length_a   1.000
_cell.length_b   1.000
_cell.length_c   1.000
_cell.angle_alpha   90.00
_cell.angle_beta   90.00
_cell.angle_gamma   90.00
#
_symmetry.space_group_name_H-M   'P 1'
#
loop_
_entity.id
_entity.type
_entity.pdbx_description
1 polymer ?
#
loop_
_entity_poly.entity_id
_entity_poly.type
_entity_poly.pdbx_seq_one_letter_code
_entity_poly.pdbx_strand_id
1 'polypeptide(L)'
;SDVPLYRWGSLTSREKVPSLIDEAGFFYSYERIPEFLAQVKLSELEVEFRAQIEAVLATSLKPTHLDWHCLYNGGRADIFEMTVKLAKEYGLAVRVFDRSTGEALRRQGLPTNEHYVLDSYKLDIVEKSAWFARALRELPIGLSEWAAHPALGTPEMQAIEPESWQARPTDFDFLTSREAREIIEQEGIVLLSYKPLQKVWQERCSSTT
;
A
#
# COMPACT_ATOMS: atom_id res chain seq x y z
N SER A 1 5.11 -12.05 4.68
CA SER A 1 4.63 -13.01 3.67
C SER A 1 3.43 -13.76 4.22
N ASP A 2 2.26 -13.22 3.98
CA ASP A 2 0.95 -13.63 4.49
C ASP A 2 0.43 -14.95 3.89
N VAL A 3 0.86 -15.31 2.68
CA VAL A 3 0.44 -16.57 2.06
C VAL A 3 1.36 -17.74 2.48
N PRO A 4 0.84 -18.80 3.15
CA PRO A 4 1.68 -19.87 3.69
C PRO A 4 2.42 -20.70 2.62
N LEU A 5 1.78 -20.95 1.47
CA LEU A 5 2.32 -21.80 0.40
C LEU A 5 3.12 -21.02 -0.66
N TYR A 6 3.14 -19.69 -0.58
CA TYR A 6 3.84 -18.81 -1.52
C TYR A 6 4.59 -17.72 -0.76
N ARG A 7 5.80 -18.06 -0.29
CA ARG A 7 6.55 -17.24 0.67
C ARG A 7 7.63 -16.37 0.01
N TRP A 8 7.65 -15.10 0.38
CA TRP A 8 8.62 -14.11 -0.10
C TRP A 8 9.79 -13.97 0.88
N GLY A 9 11.00 -13.80 0.34
CA GLY A 9 12.22 -13.47 1.10
C GLY A 9 12.75 -12.08 0.73
N SER A 10 13.77 -11.64 1.46
CA SER A 10 14.45 -10.36 1.21
C SER A 10 15.20 -10.35 -0.11
N LEU A 11 15.30 -9.18 -0.74
CA LEU A 11 16.24 -8.94 -1.83
C LEU A 11 17.67 -8.80 -1.32
N THR A 12 17.83 -8.24 -0.13
CA THR A 12 19.11 -8.17 0.56
C THR A 12 19.53 -9.55 1.04
N SER A 13 20.83 -9.85 0.95
CA SER A 13 21.42 -11.08 1.49
C SER A 13 21.00 -11.31 2.95
N ARG A 14 20.59 -12.53 3.26
CA ARG A 14 19.99 -12.92 4.55
C ARG A 14 20.88 -12.57 5.75
N GLU A 15 22.20 -12.63 5.58
CA GLU A 15 23.20 -12.34 6.61
C GLU A 15 23.22 -10.85 7.00
N LYS A 16 22.74 -9.96 6.13
CA LYS A 16 22.68 -8.52 6.39
C LYS A 16 21.37 -8.08 7.01
N VAL A 17 20.32 -8.88 6.90
CA VAL A 17 18.96 -8.56 7.36
C VAL A 17 18.32 -9.69 8.20
N PRO A 18 19.05 -10.30 9.15
CA PRO A 18 18.53 -11.44 9.90
C PRO A 18 17.26 -11.12 10.71
N SER A 19 17.00 -9.86 11.08
CA SER A 19 15.80 -9.49 11.84
C SER A 19 14.53 -9.41 10.99
N LEU A 20 14.65 -9.44 9.66
CA LEU A 20 13.51 -9.34 8.72
C LEU A 20 12.94 -10.70 8.33
N ILE A 21 13.70 -11.76 8.53
CA ILE A 21 13.39 -13.11 8.07
C ILE A 21 13.21 -14.07 9.23
N ASP A 22 12.36 -15.05 9.03
CA ASP A 22 12.12 -16.13 9.97
C ASP A 22 13.20 -17.22 9.86
N GLU A 23 13.01 -18.30 10.62
CA GLU A 23 13.94 -19.42 10.72
C GLU A 23 14.11 -20.18 9.40
N ALA A 24 13.13 -20.08 8.49
CA ALA A 24 13.20 -20.64 7.14
C ALA A 24 13.81 -19.65 6.11
N GLY A 25 14.11 -18.43 6.54
CA GLY A 25 14.71 -17.37 5.74
C GLY A 25 13.72 -16.64 4.82
N PHE A 26 12.44 -16.60 5.19
CA PHE A 26 11.39 -15.85 4.52
C PHE A 26 10.88 -14.72 5.42
N PHE A 27 10.22 -13.70 4.85
CA PHE A 27 9.54 -12.71 5.68
C PHE A 27 8.48 -13.36 6.59
N TYR A 28 8.33 -12.79 7.78
CA TYR A 28 7.33 -13.18 8.77
C TYR A 28 5.91 -13.25 8.18
N SER A 29 5.12 -14.23 8.64
CA SER A 29 3.70 -14.32 8.25
C SER A 29 2.88 -13.21 8.88
N TYR A 30 1.63 -13.04 8.41
CA TYR A 30 0.74 -12.01 8.93
C TYR A 30 0.49 -12.17 10.43
N GLU A 31 0.34 -13.41 10.90
CA GLU A 31 0.11 -13.76 12.31
C GLU A 31 1.33 -13.47 13.18
N ARG A 32 2.53 -13.46 12.60
CA ARG A 32 3.79 -13.18 13.28
C ARG A 32 4.24 -11.71 13.15
N ILE A 33 3.39 -10.81 12.66
CA ILE A 33 3.69 -9.36 12.64
C ILE A 33 4.08 -8.82 14.04
N PRO A 34 3.40 -9.18 15.14
CA PRO A 34 3.80 -8.69 16.46
C PRO A 34 5.22 -9.10 16.87
N GLU A 35 5.60 -10.35 16.55
CA GLU A 35 6.95 -10.85 16.77
C GLU A 35 7.97 -10.09 15.92
N PHE A 36 7.70 -9.93 14.62
CA PHE A 36 8.53 -9.15 13.71
C PHE A 36 8.75 -7.72 14.22
N LEU A 37 7.69 -7.02 14.60
CA LEU A 37 7.79 -5.63 15.08
C LEU A 37 8.58 -5.50 16.38
N ALA A 38 8.55 -6.53 17.23
CA ALA A 38 9.29 -6.54 18.49
C ALA A 38 10.81 -6.65 18.29
N GLN A 39 11.26 -7.27 17.20
CA GLN A 39 12.69 -7.56 16.98
C GLN A 39 13.32 -6.79 15.82
N VAL A 40 12.52 -6.28 14.88
CA VAL A 40 13.03 -5.69 13.64
C VAL A 40 13.96 -4.53 13.94
N LYS A 41 15.15 -4.55 13.33
CA LYS A 41 16.12 -3.46 13.42
C LYS A 41 15.87 -2.48 12.30
N LEU A 42 15.69 -1.21 12.66
CA LEU A 42 15.42 -0.15 11.69
C LEU A 42 16.52 -0.03 10.63
N SER A 43 17.78 -0.24 11.00
CA SER A 43 18.92 -0.22 10.07
C SER A 43 18.89 -1.35 9.04
N GLU A 44 18.43 -2.54 9.42
CA GLU A 44 18.29 -3.67 8.48
C GLU A 44 17.08 -3.45 7.56
N LEU A 45 16.00 -2.89 8.10
CA LEU A 45 14.81 -2.52 7.34
C LEU A 45 15.10 -1.45 6.29
N GLU A 46 15.87 -0.42 6.63
CA GLU A 46 16.26 0.63 5.69
C GLU A 46 17.09 0.07 4.53
N VAL A 47 18.03 -0.84 4.81
CA VAL A 47 18.84 -1.50 3.76
C VAL A 47 17.94 -2.28 2.81
N GLU A 48 17.00 -3.05 3.33
CA GLU A 48 16.05 -3.81 2.50
C GLU A 48 15.09 -2.92 1.72
N PHE A 49 14.55 -1.86 2.33
CA PHE A 49 13.65 -0.93 1.66
C PHE A 49 14.35 -0.21 0.50
N ARG A 50 15.60 0.22 0.71
CA ARG A 50 16.43 0.75 -0.38
C ARG A 50 16.61 -0.29 -1.48
N ALA A 51 16.96 -1.53 -1.15
CA ALA A 51 17.11 -2.59 -2.14
C ALA A 51 15.83 -2.82 -2.96
N GLN A 52 14.64 -2.79 -2.34
CA GLN A 52 13.36 -2.91 -3.03
C GLN A 52 13.04 -1.72 -3.94
N ILE A 53 13.28 -0.49 -3.47
CA ILE A 53 13.09 0.72 -4.27
C ILE A 53 14.03 0.72 -5.48
N GLU A 54 15.31 0.47 -5.27
CA GLU A 54 16.34 0.43 -6.32
C GLU A 54 16.06 -0.69 -7.34
N ALA A 55 15.58 -1.85 -6.90
CA ALA A 55 15.21 -2.93 -7.81
C ALA A 55 14.10 -2.51 -8.80
N VAL A 56 13.11 -1.74 -8.34
CA VAL A 56 12.07 -1.18 -9.21
C VAL A 56 12.63 -0.09 -10.11
N LEU A 57 13.47 0.82 -9.58
CA LEU A 57 14.11 1.90 -10.35
C LEU A 57 15.09 1.39 -11.42
N ALA A 58 15.67 0.21 -11.24
CA ALA A 58 16.52 -0.44 -12.23
C ALA A 58 15.73 -0.97 -13.45
N THR A 59 14.40 -0.96 -13.40
CA THR A 59 13.52 -1.29 -14.53
C THR A 59 13.16 -0.04 -15.34
N SER A 60 12.26 -0.16 -16.33
CA SER A 60 11.69 0.99 -17.05
C SER A 60 10.54 1.69 -16.31
N LEU A 61 10.16 1.18 -15.13
CA LEU A 61 9.08 1.73 -14.33
C LEU A 61 9.49 3.05 -13.67
N LYS A 62 8.47 3.88 -13.41
CA LYS A 62 8.62 5.17 -12.74
C LYS A 62 7.69 5.19 -11.53
N PRO A 63 8.11 4.65 -10.37
CA PRO A 63 7.29 4.65 -9.17
C PRO A 63 6.97 6.09 -8.77
N THR A 64 5.80 6.25 -8.16
CA THR A 64 5.27 7.58 -7.77
C THR A 64 5.11 7.73 -6.27
N HIS A 65 4.97 6.61 -5.57
CA HIS A 65 4.76 6.56 -4.14
C HIS A 65 5.26 5.22 -3.59
N LEU A 66 5.40 5.19 -2.26
CA LEU A 66 5.60 4.00 -1.45
C LEU A 66 4.30 3.65 -0.72
N ASP A 67 4.04 2.37 -0.55
CA ASP A 67 2.94 1.85 0.27
C ASP A 67 3.41 0.66 1.12
N TRP A 68 2.45 -0.09 1.67
CA TRP A 68 2.72 -1.14 2.65
C TRP A 68 1.89 -2.39 2.35
N HIS A 69 2.56 -3.54 2.33
CA HIS A 69 1.87 -4.83 2.27
C HIS A 69 1.45 -5.28 3.66
N CYS A 70 0.15 -5.45 3.87
CA CYS A 70 -0.48 -5.97 5.10
C CYS A 70 -0.20 -5.21 6.42
N LEU A 71 0.50 -4.08 6.41
CA LEU A 71 0.90 -3.39 7.64
C LEU A 71 0.69 -1.87 7.54
N TYR A 72 -0.39 -1.39 8.17
CA TYR A 72 -0.75 0.03 8.11
C TYR A 72 0.37 0.91 8.67
N ASN A 73 0.85 1.84 7.84
CA ASN A 73 1.91 2.78 8.16
C ASN A 73 3.19 2.13 8.73
N GLY A 74 3.47 0.87 8.37
CA GLY A 74 4.67 0.17 8.84
C GLY A 74 4.63 -0.28 10.31
N GLY A 75 3.50 -0.14 11.01
CA GLY A 75 3.26 -0.72 12.34
C GLY A 75 4.02 -0.09 13.52
N ARG A 76 5.02 0.75 13.25
CA ARG A 76 5.77 1.53 14.26
C ARG A 76 6.07 2.93 13.71
N ALA A 77 6.05 3.92 14.59
CA ALA A 77 6.28 5.33 14.21
C ALA A 77 7.67 5.56 13.60
N ASP A 78 8.72 4.92 14.13
CA ASP A 78 10.09 5.06 13.62
C ASP A 78 10.27 4.44 12.23
N ILE A 79 9.58 3.33 11.95
CA ILE A 79 9.50 2.73 10.61
C ILE A 79 8.81 3.70 9.64
N PHE A 80 7.67 4.27 10.02
CA PHE A 80 6.97 5.24 9.18
C PHE A 80 7.84 6.47 8.87
N GLU A 81 8.47 7.05 9.89
CA GLU A 81 9.35 8.21 9.73
C GLU A 81 10.54 7.92 8.80
N MET A 82 11.15 6.75 8.91
CA MET A 82 12.21 6.29 8.02
C MET A 82 11.71 6.14 6.58
N THR A 83 10.53 5.56 6.36
CA THR A 83 9.93 5.46 5.03
C THR A 83 9.62 6.83 4.43
N VAL A 84 9.15 7.80 5.23
CA VAL A 84 8.99 9.18 4.76
C VAL A 84 10.33 9.77 4.34
N LYS A 85 11.42 9.57 5.09
CA LYS A 85 12.76 10.03 4.70
C LYS A 85 13.22 9.41 3.39
N LEU A 86 13.05 8.10 3.21
CA LEU A 86 13.36 7.41 1.95
C LEU A 86 12.52 7.97 0.80
N ALA A 87 11.22 8.17 1.00
CA ALA A 87 10.37 8.74 -0.04
C ALA A 87 10.86 10.12 -0.49
N LYS A 88 11.27 10.99 0.45
CA LYS A 88 11.88 12.28 0.11
C LYS A 88 13.17 12.13 -0.68
N GLU A 89 14.05 11.23 -0.26
CA GLU A 89 15.33 10.96 -0.92
C GLU A 89 15.15 10.47 -2.37
N TYR A 90 14.19 9.57 -2.59
CA TYR A 90 13.89 9.00 -3.91
C TYR A 90 12.88 9.83 -4.72
N GLY A 91 12.42 10.97 -4.21
CA GLY A 91 11.43 11.81 -4.88
C GLY A 91 10.07 11.12 -5.07
N LEU A 92 9.62 10.34 -4.09
CA LEU A 92 8.36 9.61 -4.04
C LEU A 92 7.41 10.23 -3.00
N ALA A 93 6.11 9.97 -3.13
CA ALA A 93 5.12 10.18 -2.06
C ALA A 93 4.98 8.93 -1.18
N VAL A 94 4.16 8.99 -0.13
CA VAL A 94 3.85 7.84 0.75
C VAL A 94 2.34 7.73 0.98
N ARG A 95 1.79 6.53 0.86
CA ARG A 95 0.42 6.22 1.31
C ARG A 95 0.34 6.28 2.84
N VAL A 96 -0.73 6.88 3.35
CA VAL A 96 -0.97 7.01 4.79
C VAL A 96 -2.33 6.44 5.16
N PHE A 97 -2.40 5.48 6.08
CA PHE A 97 -3.66 4.80 6.37
C PHE A 97 -4.62 5.59 7.27
N ASP A 98 -4.09 6.38 8.21
CA ASP A 98 -4.88 7.07 9.23
C ASP A 98 -4.88 8.60 9.06
N ARG A 99 -5.95 9.23 9.55
CA ARG A 99 -6.16 10.67 9.44
C ARG A 99 -5.11 11.49 10.18
N SER A 100 -4.69 11.06 11.38
CA SER A 100 -3.82 11.86 12.25
C SER A 100 -2.42 12.02 11.66
N THR A 101 -1.86 10.93 11.12
CA THR A 101 -0.58 10.93 10.41
C THR A 101 -0.68 11.74 9.12
N GLY A 102 -1.78 11.58 8.37
CA GLY A 102 -2.02 12.34 7.14
C GLY A 102 -2.09 13.85 7.40
N GLU A 103 -2.82 14.27 8.44
CA GLU A 103 -2.89 15.67 8.87
C GLU A 103 -1.52 16.24 9.23
N ALA A 104 -0.68 15.46 9.92
CA ALA A 104 0.67 15.88 10.29
C ALA A 104 1.56 16.14 9.07
N LEU A 105 1.44 15.33 8.01
CA LEU A 105 2.16 15.54 6.74
C LEU A 105 1.57 16.70 5.93
N ARG A 106 0.25 16.82 5.86
CA ARG A 106 -0.40 17.95 5.17
C ARG A 106 -0.06 19.30 5.80
N ARG A 107 0.08 19.38 7.13
CA ARG A 107 0.59 20.59 7.81
C ARG A 107 2.01 20.97 7.40
N GLN A 108 2.79 20.02 6.89
CA GLN A 108 4.13 20.26 6.32
C GLN A 108 4.09 20.56 4.81
N GLY A 109 2.89 20.67 4.22
CA GLY A 109 2.70 20.90 2.79
C GLY A 109 2.86 19.63 1.93
N LEU A 110 2.89 18.44 2.54
CA LEU A 110 2.98 17.16 1.84
C LEU A 110 1.56 16.57 1.70
N PRO A 111 0.95 16.60 0.50
CA PRO A 111 -0.42 16.11 0.32
C PRO A 111 -0.51 14.60 0.52
N THR A 112 -1.54 14.16 1.25
CA THR A 112 -1.92 12.77 1.50
C THR A 112 -3.44 12.67 1.55
N ASN A 113 -3.98 11.46 1.54
CA ASN A 113 -5.39 11.19 1.80
C ASN A 113 -5.90 11.85 3.10
N GLU A 114 -7.13 12.38 3.03
CA GLU A 114 -7.82 13.09 4.11
C GLU A 114 -8.72 12.15 4.94
N HIS A 115 -9.03 10.98 4.38
CA HIS A 115 -9.90 9.98 4.96
C HIS A 115 -9.15 8.67 5.18
N TYR A 116 -9.66 7.79 6.03
CA TYR A 116 -9.08 6.46 6.19
C TYR A 116 -8.99 5.75 4.84
N VAL A 117 -7.87 5.07 4.61
CA VAL A 117 -7.73 4.22 3.42
C VAL A 117 -8.70 3.06 3.56
N LEU A 118 -9.59 2.91 2.58
CA LEU A 118 -10.43 1.71 2.48
C LEU A 118 -9.54 0.53 2.14
N ASP A 119 -9.66 -0.58 2.85
CA ASP A 119 -9.08 -1.87 2.50
C ASP A 119 -10.19 -2.81 2.03
N SER A 120 -10.27 -3.05 0.72
CA SER A 120 -11.34 -3.88 0.16
C SER A 120 -11.20 -5.35 0.51
N TYR A 121 -10.01 -5.81 0.89
CA TYR A 121 -9.72 -7.25 1.04
C TYR A 121 -10.60 -7.89 2.11
N LYS A 122 -10.97 -7.12 3.14
CA LYS A 122 -11.75 -7.57 4.31
C LYS A 122 -13.26 -7.43 4.14
N LEU A 123 -13.75 -6.91 3.02
CA LEU A 123 -15.19 -6.77 2.82
C LEU A 123 -15.82 -8.13 2.52
N ASP A 124 -17.07 -8.30 2.96
CA ASP A 124 -17.88 -9.45 2.58
C ASP A 124 -18.02 -9.53 1.05
N ILE A 125 -17.76 -10.71 0.49
CA ILE A 125 -17.66 -10.92 -0.95
C ILE A 125 -19.03 -10.78 -1.62
N VAL A 126 -20.10 -11.24 -0.98
CA VAL A 126 -21.45 -11.25 -1.56
C VAL A 126 -21.97 -9.82 -1.70
N GLU A 127 -21.78 -9.01 -0.66
CA GLU A 127 -22.28 -7.64 -0.62
C GLU A 127 -21.29 -6.61 -1.20
N LYS A 128 -20.09 -7.04 -1.62
CA LYS A 128 -18.97 -6.15 -1.96
C LYS A 128 -19.29 -5.15 -3.06
N SER A 129 -19.93 -5.60 -4.14
CA SER A 129 -20.28 -4.71 -5.27
C SER A 129 -21.29 -3.64 -4.85
N ALA A 130 -22.34 -4.04 -4.11
CA ALA A 130 -23.32 -3.10 -3.57
C ALA A 130 -22.68 -2.14 -2.56
N TRP A 131 -21.73 -2.64 -1.75
CA TRP A 131 -20.94 -1.82 -0.84
C TRP A 131 -20.12 -0.78 -1.61
N PHE A 132 -19.39 -1.16 -2.66
CA PHE A 132 -18.60 -0.22 -3.45
C PHE A 132 -19.49 0.84 -4.12
N ALA A 133 -20.63 0.43 -4.68
CA ALA A 133 -21.57 1.36 -5.31
C ALA A 133 -22.09 2.40 -4.31
N ARG A 134 -22.39 2.01 -3.07
CA ARG A 134 -22.74 2.96 -1.99
C ARG A 134 -21.55 3.85 -1.61
N ALA A 135 -20.38 3.26 -1.42
CA ALA A 135 -19.18 3.98 -1.02
C ALA A 135 -18.73 5.03 -2.04
N LEU A 136 -18.95 4.79 -3.35
CA LEU A 136 -18.74 5.81 -4.38
C LEU A 136 -19.76 6.95 -4.26
N ARG A 137 -21.06 6.64 -4.09
CA ARG A 137 -22.12 7.66 -3.94
C ARG A 137 -21.99 8.49 -2.68
N GLU A 138 -21.46 7.90 -1.62
CA GLU A 138 -21.27 8.53 -0.32
C GLU A 138 -19.83 9.03 -0.12
N LEU A 139 -19.02 9.09 -1.19
CA LEU A 139 -17.61 9.44 -1.09
C LEU A 139 -17.47 10.87 -0.52
N PRO A 140 -16.73 11.05 0.59
CA PRO A 140 -16.61 12.35 1.22
C PRO A 140 -15.79 13.30 0.35
N ILE A 141 -16.09 14.60 0.46
CA ILE A 141 -15.27 15.66 -0.15
C ILE A 141 -13.82 15.56 0.36
N GLY A 142 -12.88 15.79 -0.54
CA GLY A 142 -11.44 15.74 -0.26
C GLY A 142 -10.77 14.53 -0.90
N LEU A 143 -9.48 14.35 -0.60
CA LEU A 143 -8.70 13.26 -1.17
C LEU A 143 -8.99 11.94 -0.44
N SER A 144 -9.63 11.00 -1.13
CA SER A 144 -9.87 9.63 -0.67
C SER A 144 -8.99 8.63 -1.40
N GLU A 145 -8.67 7.51 -0.75
CA GLU A 145 -7.89 6.44 -1.35
C GLU A 145 -8.46 5.07 -0.97
N TRP A 146 -8.59 4.19 -1.96
CA TRP A 146 -9.05 2.81 -1.78
C TRP A 146 -7.91 1.85 -2.14
N ALA A 147 -7.45 1.06 -1.17
CA ALA A 147 -6.62 -0.11 -1.37
C ALA A 147 -7.50 -1.28 -1.84
N ALA A 148 -7.69 -1.34 -3.16
CA ALA A 148 -8.38 -2.44 -3.84
C ALA A 148 -7.39 -3.51 -4.31
N HIS A 149 -7.90 -4.73 -4.53
CA HIS A 149 -7.12 -5.92 -4.84
C HIS A 149 -7.63 -6.66 -6.09
N PRO A 150 -7.84 -5.99 -7.24
CA PRO A 150 -8.44 -6.60 -8.42
C PRO A 150 -7.51 -7.67 -9.03
N ALA A 151 -8.05 -8.86 -9.32
CA ALA A 151 -7.35 -9.90 -10.09
C ALA A 151 -8.35 -10.85 -10.77
N LEU A 152 -7.93 -11.54 -11.83
CA LEU A 152 -8.80 -12.41 -12.64
C LEU A 152 -9.22 -13.74 -11.97
N GLY A 153 -8.70 -14.07 -10.78
CA GLY A 153 -9.04 -15.32 -10.10
C GLY A 153 -8.56 -16.59 -10.84
N THR A 154 -7.40 -16.52 -11.48
CA THR A 154 -6.82 -17.63 -12.27
C THR A 154 -6.56 -18.88 -11.41
N PRO A 155 -6.41 -20.08 -12.03
CA PRO A 155 -6.07 -21.30 -11.29
C PRO A 155 -4.81 -21.19 -10.44
N GLU A 156 -3.80 -20.45 -10.92
CA GLU A 156 -2.58 -20.15 -10.15
C GLU A 156 -2.92 -19.38 -8.88
N MET A 157 -3.75 -18.33 -8.98
CA MET A 157 -4.15 -17.53 -7.84
C MET A 157 -4.98 -18.33 -6.84
N GLN A 158 -5.86 -19.22 -7.32
CA GLN A 158 -6.62 -20.16 -6.49
C GLN A 158 -5.70 -21.14 -5.74
N ALA A 159 -4.58 -21.52 -6.34
CA ALA A 159 -3.59 -22.37 -5.68
C ALA A 159 -2.77 -21.61 -4.62
N ILE A 160 -2.49 -20.32 -4.86
CA ILE A 160 -1.78 -19.44 -3.92
C ILE A 160 -2.69 -19.12 -2.72
N GLU A 161 -3.96 -18.75 -2.95
CA GLU A 161 -4.90 -18.29 -1.91
C GLU A 161 -6.23 -19.08 -1.93
N PRO A 162 -6.23 -20.39 -1.64
CA PRO A 162 -7.40 -21.24 -1.84
C PRO A 162 -8.64 -20.81 -1.03
N GLU A 163 -8.44 -20.12 0.10
CA GLU A 163 -9.52 -19.72 1.02
C GLU A 163 -10.09 -18.33 0.73
N SER A 164 -9.34 -17.46 0.03
CA SER A 164 -9.68 -16.03 -0.08
C SER A 164 -9.57 -15.46 -1.49
N TRP A 165 -9.20 -16.28 -2.47
CA TRP A 165 -8.99 -15.83 -3.86
C TRP A 165 -10.20 -15.08 -4.43
N GLN A 166 -11.43 -15.43 -4.01
CA GLN A 166 -12.68 -14.83 -4.48
C GLN A 166 -12.79 -13.33 -4.17
N ALA A 167 -12.08 -12.82 -3.16
CA ALA A 167 -12.10 -11.40 -2.82
C ALA A 167 -11.54 -10.51 -3.95
N ARG A 168 -10.67 -11.05 -4.81
CA ARG A 168 -9.97 -10.33 -5.88
C ARG A 168 -10.75 -10.20 -7.20
N PRO A 169 -11.38 -11.25 -7.76
CA PRO A 169 -12.24 -11.10 -8.94
C PRO A 169 -13.47 -10.23 -8.65
N THR A 170 -14.02 -10.26 -7.43
CA THR A 170 -15.11 -9.35 -7.09
C THR A 170 -14.69 -7.87 -7.14
N ASP A 171 -13.45 -7.54 -6.74
CA ASP A 171 -12.90 -6.20 -6.95
C ASP A 171 -12.75 -5.88 -8.42
N PHE A 172 -12.17 -6.81 -9.19
CA PHE A 172 -11.96 -6.63 -10.62
C PHE A 172 -13.29 -6.38 -11.37
N ASP A 173 -14.29 -7.21 -11.10
CA ASP A 173 -15.60 -7.15 -11.76
C ASP A 173 -16.29 -5.82 -11.50
N PHE A 174 -16.32 -5.36 -10.24
CA PHE A 174 -16.94 -4.08 -9.92
C PHE A 174 -16.14 -2.89 -10.49
N LEU A 175 -14.82 -2.85 -10.26
CA LEU A 175 -14.00 -1.69 -10.63
C LEU A 175 -13.85 -1.50 -12.14
N THR A 176 -14.11 -2.54 -12.93
CA THR A 176 -14.13 -2.48 -14.39
C THR A 176 -15.56 -2.44 -14.98
N SER A 177 -16.58 -2.43 -14.11
CA SER A 177 -17.99 -2.44 -14.53
C SER A 177 -18.45 -1.09 -15.11
N ARG A 178 -19.51 -1.16 -15.91
CA ARG A 178 -20.24 0.03 -16.36
C ARG A 178 -20.87 0.79 -15.19
N GLU A 179 -21.37 0.09 -14.18
CA GLU A 179 -22.00 0.70 -13.01
C GLU A 179 -21.02 1.60 -12.25
N ALA A 180 -19.82 1.11 -11.93
CA ALA A 180 -18.80 1.92 -11.25
C ALA A 180 -18.47 3.19 -12.04
N ARG A 181 -18.32 3.05 -13.36
CA ARG A 181 -18.08 4.19 -14.25
C ARG A 181 -19.23 5.20 -14.23
N GLU A 182 -20.47 4.74 -14.33
CA GLU A 182 -21.66 5.60 -14.30
C GLU A 182 -21.77 6.35 -12.97
N ILE A 183 -21.51 5.70 -11.83
CA ILE A 183 -21.52 6.36 -10.52
C ILE A 183 -20.40 7.41 -10.44
N ILE A 184 -19.18 7.08 -10.87
CA ILE A 184 -18.05 8.03 -10.88
C ILE A 184 -18.40 9.29 -11.70
N GLU A 185 -19.00 9.10 -12.88
CA GLU A 185 -19.41 10.20 -13.76
C GLU A 185 -20.55 11.03 -13.15
N GLN A 186 -21.57 10.39 -12.57
CA GLN A 186 -22.74 11.06 -11.96
C GLN A 186 -22.39 11.86 -10.71
N GLU A 187 -21.54 11.30 -9.85
CA GLU A 187 -21.11 11.92 -8.60
C GLU A 187 -19.96 12.93 -8.79
N GLY A 188 -19.47 13.08 -10.04
CA GLY A 188 -18.38 14.00 -10.36
C GLY A 188 -17.05 13.63 -9.70
N ILE A 189 -16.81 12.34 -9.46
CA ILE A 189 -15.60 11.85 -8.81
C ILE A 189 -14.42 11.97 -9.77
N VAL A 190 -13.35 12.63 -9.32
CA VAL A 190 -12.11 12.76 -10.08
C VAL A 190 -11.17 11.61 -9.73
N LEU A 191 -10.97 10.69 -10.67
CA LEU A 191 -9.95 9.64 -10.53
C LEU A 191 -8.55 10.25 -10.63
N LEU A 192 -7.72 9.97 -9.63
CA LEU A 192 -6.40 10.58 -9.48
C LEU A 192 -5.33 9.50 -9.30
N SER A 193 -4.23 9.62 -10.05
CA SER A 193 -3.00 8.86 -9.78
C SER A 193 -2.11 9.61 -8.77
N TYR A 194 -1.12 8.95 -8.19
CA TYR A 194 -0.18 9.61 -7.27
C TYR A 194 0.76 10.64 -7.91
N LYS A 195 0.83 10.76 -9.24
CA LYS A 195 1.78 11.67 -9.92
C LYS A 195 1.67 13.14 -9.47
N PRO A 196 0.48 13.74 -9.32
CA PRO A 196 0.37 15.13 -8.86
C PRO A 196 0.82 15.29 -7.40
N LEU A 197 0.56 14.30 -6.54
CA LEU A 197 1.04 14.31 -5.16
C LEU A 197 2.57 14.23 -5.14
N GLN A 198 3.16 13.29 -5.88
CA GLN A 198 4.60 13.13 -6.01
C GLN A 198 5.28 14.44 -6.41
N LYS A 199 4.73 15.16 -7.39
CA LYS A 199 5.26 16.44 -7.83
C LYS A 199 5.33 17.46 -6.68
N VAL A 200 4.26 17.59 -5.90
CA VAL A 200 4.22 18.49 -4.74
C VAL A 200 5.23 18.04 -3.67
N TRP A 201 5.34 16.72 -3.42
CA TRP A 201 6.34 16.17 -2.48
C TRP A 201 7.76 16.53 -2.91
N GLN A 202 8.11 16.34 -4.19
CA GLN A 202 9.44 16.68 -4.74
C GLN A 202 9.75 18.17 -4.59
N GLU A 203 8.81 19.06 -4.94
CA GLU A 203 8.96 20.51 -4.84
C GLU A 203 9.23 20.96 -3.39
N ARG A 204 8.49 20.41 -2.42
CA ARG A 204 8.62 20.76 -1.00
C ARG A 204 9.91 20.23 -0.36
N CYS A 205 10.39 19.08 -0.82
CA CYS A 205 11.63 18.52 -0.31
C CYS A 205 12.86 19.25 -0.87
N SER A 206 12.79 19.70 -2.12
CA SER A 206 13.87 20.46 -2.77
C SER A 206 14.05 21.87 -2.19
N SER A 207 13.00 22.47 -1.63
CA SER A 207 13.06 23.82 -1.03
C SER A 207 13.64 23.86 0.39
N THR A 208 14.04 22.72 0.96
CA THR A 208 14.54 22.59 2.35
C THR A 208 16.06 22.34 2.41
N THR A 209 16.72 22.26 1.25
CA THR A 209 18.20 22.26 1.09
C THR A 209 18.71 23.64 0.75
#